data_AF-A0A0L6UHI0-F1
#
_entry.id   AF-A0A0L6UHI0-F1
#
_cell.length_a   1.000
_cell.length_b   1.000
_cell.length_c   1.000
_cell.angle_alpha   90.00
_cell.angle_beta   90.00
_cell.angle_gamma   90.00
#
_symmetry.space_group_name_H-M   'P 1'
#
loop_
_entity.id
_entity.type
_entity.pdbx_description
1 polymer ?
#
loop_
_entity_poly.entity_id
_entity_poly.type
_entity_poly.pdbx_seq_one_letter_code
_entity_poly.pdbx_strand_id
1 'polypeptide(L)'
;MLQSNFILFVVRMKASTIIPSYRMREFVTTNEACLAISTDNVCTLNLQHNCFDGKCQVKKTKVVRIERQDTIVRRNEVCHTDRVKYILNSASFHAPEEHRRMACLSISRVQPAEVVNGMHKGFEIWRKERD
;
A
#
# COMPACT_ATOMS: atom_id res chain seq x y z
N MET A 1 -35.83 -1.76 -11.34
CA MET A 1 -34.40 -1.49 -11.61
C MET A 1 -33.68 -2.83 -11.49
N LEU A 2 -33.04 -3.34 -12.55
CA LEU A 2 -32.33 -4.63 -12.48
C LEU A 2 -31.06 -4.43 -11.64
N GLN A 3 -31.01 -5.05 -10.46
CA GLN A 3 -29.83 -5.02 -9.61
C GLN A 3 -28.78 -5.93 -10.25
N SER A 4 -27.66 -5.37 -10.66
CA SER A 4 -26.57 -6.13 -11.25
C SER A 4 -25.82 -6.89 -10.16
N ASN A 5 -25.63 -8.19 -10.34
CA ASN A 5 -24.83 -9.02 -9.45
C ASN A 5 -23.45 -9.23 -10.07
N PHE A 6 -22.41 -9.03 -9.27
CA PHE A 6 -21.03 -9.32 -9.62
C PHE A 6 -20.61 -10.65 -8.99
N ILE A 7 -19.99 -11.51 -9.79
CA ILE A 7 -19.33 -12.71 -9.29
C ILE A 7 -17.85 -12.36 -9.14
N LEU A 8 -17.36 -12.40 -7.91
CA LEU A 8 -15.99 -12.07 -7.56
C LEU A 8 -15.25 -13.35 -7.15
N PHE A 9 -14.12 -13.62 -7.78
CA PHE A 9 -13.16 -14.59 -7.27
C PHE A 9 -12.21 -13.87 -6.32
N VAL A 10 -12.25 -14.24 -5.04
CA VAL A 10 -11.45 -13.57 -4.00
C VAL A 10 -10.53 -14.56 -3.31
N VAL A 11 -9.31 -14.10 -3.00
CA VAL A 11 -8.37 -14.81 -2.14
C VAL A 11 -8.43 -14.16 -0.77
N ARG A 12 -8.61 -14.95 0.28
CA ARG A 12 -8.67 -14.44 1.64
C ARG A 12 -7.27 -14.02 2.10
N MET A 13 -7.26 -12.96 2.88
CA MET A 13 -6.06 -12.47 3.56
C MET A 13 -6.33 -12.36 5.05
N LYS A 14 -5.32 -12.66 5.87
CA LYS A 14 -5.40 -12.53 7.32
C LYS A 14 -4.55 -11.34 7.77
N ALA A 15 -5.13 -10.48 8.60
CA ALA A 15 -4.38 -9.42 9.25
C ALA A 15 -3.26 -10.03 10.11
N SER A 16 -2.08 -9.41 10.05
CA SER A 16 -0.85 -9.82 10.72
C SER A 16 -0.40 -8.68 11.65
N THR A 17 0.89 -8.53 11.86
CA THR A 17 1.50 -7.49 12.70
C THR A 17 1.48 -6.10 12.05
N ILE A 18 1.87 -5.08 12.81
CA ILE A 18 2.25 -3.77 12.28
C ILE A 18 3.75 -3.85 11.94
N ILE A 19 4.11 -3.54 10.70
CA ILE A 19 5.51 -3.52 10.29
C ILE A 19 6.17 -2.24 10.81
N PRO A 20 7.20 -2.30 11.67
CA PRO A 20 7.77 -1.11 12.32
C PRO A 20 8.34 -0.08 11.34
N SER A 21 8.98 -0.53 10.25
CA SER A 21 9.59 0.35 9.24
C SER A 21 8.56 1.21 8.50
N TYR A 22 7.36 0.69 8.28
CA TYR A 22 6.26 1.41 7.61
C TYR A 22 5.24 2.02 8.57
N ARG A 23 5.16 1.48 9.80
CA ARG A 23 4.04 1.73 10.74
C ARG A 23 2.67 1.43 10.12
N MET A 24 2.61 0.40 9.27
CA MET A 24 1.39 -0.03 8.57
C MET A 24 1.06 -1.49 8.90
N ARG A 25 -0.23 -1.84 8.85
CA ARG A 25 -0.74 -3.21 9.07
C ARG A 25 -0.35 -4.13 7.91
N GLU A 26 0.26 -5.26 8.21
CA GLU A 26 0.49 -6.34 7.26
C GLU A 26 -0.73 -7.25 7.15
N PHE A 27 -0.95 -7.78 5.95
CA PHE A 27 -1.89 -8.82 5.60
C PHE A 27 -1.14 -9.94 4.87
N VAL A 28 -1.44 -11.18 5.26
CA VAL A 28 -0.85 -12.39 4.68
C VAL A 28 -1.91 -13.10 3.85
N THR A 29 -1.61 -13.37 2.58
CA THR A 29 -2.48 -14.18 1.72
C THR A 29 -2.60 -15.60 2.28
N THR A 30 -3.79 -16.16 2.24
CA THR A 30 -4.01 -17.57 2.58
C THR A 30 -4.19 -18.39 1.30
N ASN A 31 -4.21 -19.72 1.45
CA ASN A 31 -4.60 -20.63 0.36
C ASN A 31 -6.13 -20.79 0.24
N GLU A 32 -6.90 -19.94 0.93
CA GLU A 32 -8.36 -19.98 0.90
C GLU A 32 -8.86 -19.00 -0.17
N ALA A 33 -9.42 -19.54 -1.24
CA ALA A 33 -10.11 -18.77 -2.26
C ALA A 33 -11.61 -19.13 -2.28
N CYS A 34 -12.46 -18.15 -2.60
CA CYS A 34 -13.89 -18.39 -2.75
C CYS A 34 -14.50 -17.49 -3.82
N LEU A 35 -15.65 -17.93 -4.32
CA LEU A 35 -16.54 -17.09 -5.13
C LEU A 35 -17.47 -16.34 -4.17
N ALA A 36 -17.53 -15.01 -4.33
CA ALA A 36 -18.46 -14.15 -3.62
C ALA A 36 -19.41 -13.51 -4.63
N ILE A 37 -20.69 -13.47 -4.29
CA ILE A 37 -21.68 -12.69 -5.04
C ILE A 37 -21.81 -11.35 -4.31
N SER A 38 -21.57 -10.26 -5.03
CA SER A 38 -21.77 -8.90 -4.52
C SER A 38 -22.74 -8.15 -5.40
N THR A 39 -23.56 -7.30 -4.81
CA THR A 39 -24.43 -6.36 -5.53
C THR A 39 -23.70 -5.05 -5.85
N ASP A 40 -22.58 -4.77 -5.17
CA ASP A 40 -21.84 -3.52 -5.31
C ASP A 40 -20.36 -3.64 -4.92
N ASN A 41 -19.54 -2.69 -5.33
CA ASN A 41 -18.17 -2.49 -4.87
C ASN A 41 -18.04 -1.09 -4.24
N VAL A 42 -18.05 -1.05 -2.90
CA VAL A 42 -18.03 0.20 -2.13
C VAL A 42 -16.71 0.96 -2.31
N CYS A 43 -15.57 0.27 -2.24
CA CYS A 43 -14.26 0.88 -2.41
C CYS A 43 -13.16 -0.17 -2.64
N THR A 44 -12.00 0.32 -3.09
CA THR A 44 -10.76 -0.46 -3.17
C THR A 44 -9.75 0.04 -2.13
N LEU A 45 -9.10 -0.91 -1.47
CA LEU A 45 -8.02 -0.65 -0.52
C LEU A 45 -6.68 -0.99 -1.14
N ASN A 46 -5.69 -0.11 -0.98
CA ASN A 46 -4.39 -0.23 -1.62
C ASN A 46 -3.45 -1.07 -0.73
N LEU A 47 -3.29 -2.34 -1.10
CA LEU A 47 -2.28 -3.22 -0.53
C LEU A 47 -1.03 -3.25 -1.43
N GLN A 48 0.14 -3.07 -0.82
CA GLN A 48 1.43 -3.10 -1.49
C GLN A 48 2.28 -4.21 -0.89
N HIS A 49 3.11 -4.87 -1.69
CA HIS A 49 3.97 -5.94 -1.16
C HIS A 49 4.91 -5.41 -0.08
N ASN A 50 5.11 -6.17 1.00
CA ASN A 50 6.08 -5.85 2.05
C ASN A 50 7.52 -6.08 1.52
N CYS A 51 7.99 -5.15 0.70
CA CYS A 51 9.25 -5.28 -0.02
C CYS A 51 10.47 -5.20 0.90
N PHE A 52 10.36 -4.51 2.04
CA PHE A 52 11.44 -4.39 3.03
C PHE A 52 11.76 -5.75 3.65
N ASP A 53 10.77 -6.44 4.23
CA ASP A 53 10.99 -7.76 4.81
C ASP A 53 11.19 -8.83 3.74
N GLY A 54 10.52 -8.68 2.59
CA GLY A 54 10.74 -9.53 1.43
C GLY A 54 12.10 -9.35 0.76
N LYS A 55 12.90 -8.34 1.17
CA LYS A 55 14.21 -8.03 0.56
C LYS A 55 14.14 -7.96 -0.98
N CYS A 56 13.05 -7.40 -1.49
CA CYS A 56 12.79 -7.36 -2.93
C CYS A 56 13.85 -6.52 -3.64
N GLN A 57 14.30 -6.98 -4.80
CA GLN A 57 15.38 -6.34 -5.55
C GLN A 57 14.82 -5.44 -6.63
N VAL A 58 15.44 -4.28 -6.83
CA VAL A 58 15.16 -3.45 -8.00
C VAL A 58 16.07 -3.90 -9.15
N LYS A 59 15.50 -4.37 -10.25
CA LYS A 59 16.23 -4.81 -11.45
C LYS A 59 15.76 -4.04 -12.68
N LYS A 60 16.62 -3.90 -13.69
CA LYS A 60 16.26 -3.30 -15.00
C LYS A 60 15.51 -4.31 -15.88
N THR A 61 14.30 -4.70 -15.47
CA THR A 61 13.48 -5.73 -16.15
C THR A 61 12.28 -5.16 -16.88
N LYS A 62 11.75 -4.00 -16.45
CA LYS A 62 10.53 -3.45 -17.02
C LYS A 62 10.73 -2.95 -18.44
N VAL A 63 9.96 -3.51 -19.36
CA VAL A 63 9.94 -3.14 -20.77
C VAL A 63 9.45 -1.71 -20.93
N VAL A 64 10.21 -0.89 -21.67
CA VAL A 64 9.74 0.43 -22.09
C VAL A 64 9.03 0.27 -23.43
N ARG A 65 7.77 0.73 -23.48
CA ARG A 65 6.99 0.82 -24.72
C ARG A 65 7.02 2.22 -25.29
N ILE A 66 7.28 2.33 -26.60
CA ILE A 66 7.14 3.56 -27.39
C ILE A 66 6.18 3.20 -28.53
N GLU A 67 5.13 4.01 -28.74
CA GLU A 67 4.12 3.76 -29.78
C GLU A 67 3.51 2.33 -29.73
N ARG A 68 3.33 1.80 -28.51
CA ARG A 68 2.84 0.43 -28.24
C ARG A 68 3.80 -0.69 -28.65
N GLN A 69 5.00 -0.37 -29.15
CA GLN A 69 6.05 -1.35 -29.45
C GLN A 69 7.02 -1.49 -28.27
N ASP A 70 7.39 -2.73 -27.96
CA ASP A 70 8.39 -3.03 -26.95
C ASP A 70 9.78 -2.62 -27.46
N THR A 71 10.51 -1.85 -26.65
CA THR A 71 11.89 -1.46 -26.97
C THR A 71 12.89 -2.35 -26.23
N ILE A 72 14.16 -2.30 -26.66
CA ILE A 72 15.27 -2.93 -25.91
C ILE A 72 15.58 -2.19 -24.60
N VAL A 73 15.10 -0.95 -24.44
CA VAL A 73 15.33 -0.15 -23.24
C VAL A 73 14.54 -0.77 -22.08
N ARG A 74 15.23 -0.96 -20.96
CA ARG A 74 14.64 -1.44 -19.71
C ARG A 74 14.69 -0.38 -18.63
N ARG A 75 13.63 -0.30 -17.84
CA ARG A 75 13.56 0.52 -16.63
C ARG A 75 13.63 -0.35 -15.38
N ASN A 76 14.01 0.30 -14.29
CA ASN A 76 14.01 -0.29 -12.95
C ASN A 76 12.59 -0.74 -12.57
N GLU A 77 12.49 -1.92 -11.99
CA GLU A 77 11.28 -2.55 -11.49
C GLU A 77 11.61 -3.37 -10.25
N VAL A 78 10.68 -3.35 -9.28
CA VAL A 78 10.79 -4.18 -8.09
C VAL A 78 10.44 -5.62 -8.47
N CYS A 79 11.41 -6.52 -8.34
CA CYS A 79 11.20 -7.95 -8.45
C CYS A 79 10.83 -8.50 -7.06
N HIS A 80 9.54 -8.81 -6.87
CA HIS A 80 9.04 -9.39 -5.64
C HIS A 80 9.55 -10.83 -5.47
N THR A 81 9.99 -11.16 -4.25
CA THR A 81 10.47 -12.49 -3.88
C THR A 81 9.35 -13.52 -3.76
N ASP A 82 8.16 -13.05 -3.41
CA ASP A 82 6.95 -13.83 -3.21
C ASP A 82 5.72 -12.97 -3.49
N ARG A 83 4.52 -13.56 -3.28
CA ARG A 83 3.24 -12.87 -3.39
C ARG A 83 2.39 -13.12 -2.15
N VAL A 84 3.02 -13.09 -0.97
CA VAL A 84 2.41 -13.57 0.27
C VAL A 84 2.11 -12.45 1.25
N LYS A 85 3.02 -11.50 1.41
CA LYS A 85 2.95 -10.46 2.45
C LYS A 85 2.72 -9.08 1.86
N TYR A 86 1.70 -8.40 2.35
CA TYR A 86 1.31 -7.08 1.86
C TYR A 86 1.05 -6.13 3.02
N ILE A 87 1.44 -4.87 2.89
CA ILE A 87 1.10 -3.78 3.78
C ILE A 87 -0.06 -2.96 3.22
N LEU A 88 -1.00 -2.59 4.08
CA LEU A 88 -2.10 -1.70 3.72
C LEU A 88 -1.64 -0.24 3.78
N ASN A 89 -1.80 0.50 2.69
CA ASN A 89 -1.49 1.93 2.64
C ASN A 89 -2.43 2.73 3.58
N SER A 90 -1.97 2.92 4.81
CA SER A 90 -2.77 3.55 5.87
C SER A 90 -2.88 5.08 5.73
N ALA A 91 -2.13 5.65 4.78
CA ALA A 91 -2.15 7.08 4.45
C ALA A 91 -2.77 7.36 3.07
N SER A 92 -3.61 6.45 2.57
CA SER A 92 -4.32 6.64 1.30
C SER A 92 -5.29 7.82 1.37
N PHE A 93 -5.27 8.69 0.36
CA PHE A 93 -6.30 9.72 0.16
C PHE A 93 -7.60 9.15 -0.41
N HIS A 94 -7.55 7.97 -1.02
CA HIS A 94 -8.72 7.24 -1.49
C HIS A 94 -9.30 6.37 -0.36
N ALA A 95 -10.62 6.43 -0.14
CA ALA A 95 -11.34 5.69 0.90
C ALA A 95 -10.62 5.72 2.28
N PRO A 96 -10.30 6.92 2.81
CA PRO A 96 -9.42 7.05 3.96
C PRO A 96 -10.03 6.48 5.25
N GLU A 97 -11.35 6.49 5.38
CA GLU A 97 -12.05 5.92 6.54
C GLU A 97 -11.97 4.39 6.56
N GLU A 98 -12.13 3.78 5.40
CA GLU A 98 -12.09 2.33 5.18
C GLU A 98 -10.66 1.80 5.34
N HIS A 99 -9.66 2.55 4.84
CA HIS A 99 -8.26 2.26 5.13
C HIS A 99 -7.96 2.31 6.62
N ARG A 100 -8.41 3.35 7.33
CA ARG A 100 -8.21 3.45 8.79
C ARG A 100 -8.90 2.31 9.55
N ARG A 101 -10.15 2.01 9.20
CA ARG A 101 -10.94 0.92 9.80
C ARG A 101 -10.25 -0.43 9.59
N MET A 102 -9.81 -0.71 8.37
CA MET A 102 -9.14 -1.97 8.01
C MET A 102 -7.74 -2.08 8.63
N ALA A 103 -6.99 -0.98 8.68
CA ALA A 103 -5.64 -0.97 9.25
C ALA A 103 -5.64 -1.26 10.75
N CYS A 104 -6.72 -0.85 11.44
CA CYS A 104 -6.88 -1.00 12.89
C CYS A 104 -5.62 -0.51 13.63
N LEU A 105 -5.16 0.68 13.26
CA LEU A 105 -4.00 1.33 13.87
C LEU A 105 -4.46 2.28 14.96
N SER A 106 -3.76 2.28 16.09
CA SER A 106 -3.93 3.32 17.10
C SER A 106 -3.28 4.59 16.58
N ILE A 107 -4.11 5.51 16.06
CA ILE A 107 -3.67 6.83 15.60
C ILE A 107 -4.12 7.84 16.65
N SER A 108 -3.16 8.35 17.42
CA SER A 108 -3.42 9.44 18.36
C SER A 108 -3.67 10.74 17.59
N ARG A 109 -4.59 11.57 18.10
CA ARG A 109 -4.81 12.91 17.56
C ARG A 109 -3.55 13.74 17.79
N VAL A 110 -2.96 14.23 16.71
CA VAL A 110 -1.82 15.16 16.75
C VAL A 110 -2.27 16.44 17.44
N GLN A 111 -1.55 16.82 18.49
CA GLN A 111 -1.80 18.05 19.24
C GLN A 111 -1.19 19.26 18.52
N PRO A 112 -1.76 20.47 18.69
CA PRO A 112 -1.23 21.69 18.07
C PRO A 112 0.27 21.92 18.36
N ALA A 113 0.71 21.63 19.59
CA ALA A 113 2.12 21.74 19.97
C ALA A 113 3.03 20.79 19.20
N GLU A 114 2.57 19.57 18.89
CA GLU A 114 3.33 18.61 18.09
C GLU A 114 3.49 19.07 16.65
N VAL A 115 2.46 19.72 16.09
CA VAL A 115 2.53 20.35 14.76
C VAL A 115 3.59 21.45 14.74
N VAL A 116 3.55 22.37 15.71
CA VAL A 116 4.52 23.47 15.83
C VAL A 116 5.95 22.93 15.98
N ASN A 117 6.15 21.95 16.87
CA ASN A 117 7.45 21.29 17.04
C ASN A 117 7.93 20.61 15.75
N GLY A 118 7.03 19.94 15.03
CA GLY A 118 7.33 19.32 13.74
C GLY A 118 7.77 20.34 12.68
N MET A 119 7.09 21.48 12.60
CA MET A 119 7.43 22.58 11.69
C MET A 119 8.82 23.16 12.02
N HIS A 120 9.10 23.46 13.29
CA HIS A 120 10.41 23.97 13.70
C HIS A 120 11.54 22.97 13.39
N LYS A 121 11.33 21.69 13.69
CA LYS A 121 12.31 20.64 13.39
C LYS A 121 12.58 20.55 11.88
N GLY A 122 11.53 20.60 11.06
CA GLY A 122 11.66 20.59 9.60
C GLY A 122 12.46 21.79 9.08
N PHE A 123 12.16 22.99 9.59
CA PHE A 123 12.87 24.21 9.24
C PHE A 123 14.37 24.14 9.58
N GLU A 124 14.71 23.65 10.77
CA GLU A 124 16.11 23.51 11.19
C GLU A 124 16.90 22.53 10.31
N ILE A 125 16.29 21.39 9.93
CA ILE A 125 16.93 20.45 9.00
C ILE A 125 17.18 21.13 7.64
N TRP A 126 16.16 21.78 7.10
CA TRP A 126 16.26 22.47 5.81
C TRP A 126 17.27 23.62 5.82
N ARG A 127 17.43 24.30 6.95
CA ARG A 127 18.45 25.34 7.10
C ARG A 127 19.86 24.75 7.01
N LYS A 128 20.11 23.64 7.70
CA LYS A 128 21.42 22.97 7.73
C LYS A 128 21.83 22.34 6.40
N GLU A 129 20.88 21.97 5.55
CA GLU A 129 21.17 21.42 4.21
C GLU A 129 21.51 22.50 3.17
N ARG A 130 21.44 23.79 3.53
CA ARG A 130 21.80 24.92 2.65
C ARG A 130 23.19 25.51 2.90
N ASP A 131 23.84 25.14 4.01
CA ASP A 131 25.22 25.51 4.35
C ASP A 131 26.19 24.37 3.97
#